data_AF-A0A3B0Z089-F1
#
_entry.id   AF-A0A3B0Z089-F1
#
_cell.length_a   1.000
_cell.length_b   1.000
_cell.length_c   1.000
_cell.angle_alpha   90.00
_cell.angle_beta   90.00
_cell.angle_gamma   90.00
#
_symmetry.space_group_name_H-M   'P 1'
#
loop_
_entity.id
_entity.type
_entity.pdbx_description
1 polymer ?
#
loop_
_entity_poly.entity_id
_entity_poly.type
_entity_poly.pdbx_seq_one_letter_code
_entity_poly.pdbx_strand_id
1 'polypeptide(L)'
;EGFTPAVIDPVTGKTLVPASAKCCTSDITLAEFKTLKGKMDGANRNATTVEDYLKGTPGWRTEAYTGRGTVLSHAESIELFKQLGVKFTPELKTPSVRMPYQGDYTQQDYAQQMLDEYRAAGVAPGKVFAQSFNLADIQYWLQADPAFGKQAVWLDGRYDDPTFDHTNPATWSPTMGELVADGVQIIAPPMWMLLALDTDNNIVPSVYAQAARAAGLKIITWTFERSDLTDGATDKNGNTTWYYQTIGAAVKKDSDMYNALDVLAKQVGIIGIFSDWPATVSYYANCMDL
;
A
#
# COMPACT_ATOMS: atom_id res chain seq x y z
N GLU A 1 2.60 13.86 -19.60
CA GLU A 1 3.58 13.64 -20.70
C GLU A 1 3.20 12.37 -21.43
N GLY A 2 3.17 12.38 -22.76
CA GLY A 2 2.78 11.21 -23.54
C GLY A 2 3.75 10.02 -23.38
N PHE A 3 3.51 8.97 -24.17
CA PHE A 3 4.41 7.83 -24.24
C PHE A 3 5.76 8.21 -24.83
N THR A 4 6.85 7.81 -24.17
CA THR A 4 8.22 7.87 -24.66
C THR A 4 8.72 6.44 -24.88
N PRO A 5 9.10 6.07 -26.12
CA PRO A 5 9.59 4.73 -26.42
C PRO A 5 10.94 4.45 -25.78
N ALA A 6 11.22 3.17 -25.53
CA ALA A 6 12.53 2.71 -25.09
C ALA A 6 13.60 2.98 -26.15
N VAL A 7 14.82 3.27 -25.71
CA VAL A 7 16.02 3.28 -26.55
C VAL A 7 16.71 1.93 -26.40
N ILE A 8 16.75 1.16 -27.48
CA ILE A 8 17.36 -0.18 -27.52
C ILE A 8 18.72 -0.10 -28.23
N ASP A 9 19.74 -0.71 -27.64
CA ASP A 9 21.03 -0.91 -28.28
C ASP A 9 20.85 -1.85 -29.50
N PRO A 10 21.14 -1.39 -30.73
CA PRO A 10 20.90 -2.17 -31.94
C PRO A 10 21.84 -3.38 -32.07
N VAL A 11 22.96 -3.41 -31.33
CA VAL A 11 23.95 -4.49 -31.35
C VAL A 11 23.64 -5.53 -30.27
N THR A 12 23.39 -5.06 -29.03
CA THR A 12 23.24 -5.96 -27.88
C THR A 12 21.78 -6.32 -27.58
N GLY A 13 20.81 -5.58 -28.13
CA GLY A 13 19.39 -5.72 -27.81
C GLY A 13 19.03 -5.25 -26.40
N LYS A 14 19.98 -4.64 -25.67
CA LYS A 14 19.75 -4.15 -24.31
C LYS A 14 19.02 -2.82 -24.32
N THR A 15 18.15 -2.63 -23.34
CA THR A 15 17.50 -1.34 -23.10
C THR A 15 18.48 -0.36 -22.48
N LEU A 16 18.77 0.72 -23.20
CA LEU A 16 19.60 1.83 -22.76
C LEU A 16 18.79 2.87 -21.97
N VAL A 17 17.60 3.20 -22.48
CA VAL A 17 16.63 4.08 -21.81
C VAL A 17 15.30 3.35 -21.79
N PRO A 18 14.68 3.14 -20.62
CA PRO A 18 13.39 2.45 -20.52
C PRO A 18 12.27 3.31 -21.09
N ALA A 19 11.27 2.66 -21.68
CA ALA A 19 10.02 3.29 -22.05
C ALA A 19 9.31 3.89 -20.83
N SER A 20 8.57 4.98 -21.04
CA SER A 20 7.79 5.63 -19.98
C SER A 20 6.51 6.25 -20.54
N ALA A 21 5.52 6.46 -19.67
CA ALA A 21 4.31 7.22 -19.98
C ALA A 21 3.78 7.86 -18.69
N LYS A 22 3.28 9.10 -18.77
CA LYS A 22 2.69 9.81 -17.62
C LYS A 22 1.34 10.43 -17.97
N CYS A 23 0.27 9.76 -17.55
CA CYS A 23 -1.10 10.24 -17.63
C CYS A 23 -1.63 10.50 -16.22
N CYS A 24 -1.95 11.75 -15.89
CA CYS A 24 -2.42 12.11 -14.55
C CYS A 24 -3.95 12.16 -14.52
N THR A 25 -4.57 11.66 -13.46
CA THR A 25 -6.03 11.80 -13.25
C THR A 25 -6.47 13.26 -13.06
N SER A 26 -5.54 14.14 -12.67
CA SER A 26 -5.75 15.59 -12.59
C SER A 26 -5.92 16.28 -13.93
N ASP A 27 -5.56 15.62 -15.04
CA ASP A 27 -5.56 16.20 -16.38
C ASP A 27 -6.84 15.89 -17.16
N ILE A 28 -7.74 15.08 -16.58
CA ILE A 28 -8.97 14.61 -17.22
C ILE A 28 -10.18 14.83 -16.32
N THR A 29 -11.34 14.99 -16.94
CA THR A 29 -12.62 15.06 -16.24
C THR A 29 -13.05 13.69 -15.73
N LEU A 30 -13.99 13.65 -14.77
CA LEU A 30 -14.61 12.40 -14.34
C LEU A 30 -15.27 11.66 -15.52
N ALA A 31 -15.92 12.39 -16.44
CA ALA A 31 -16.56 11.80 -17.61
C ALA A 31 -15.54 11.09 -18.53
N GLU A 32 -14.37 11.69 -18.75
CA GLU A 32 -13.28 11.06 -19.51
C GLU A 32 -12.68 9.87 -18.76
N PHE A 33 -12.44 9.99 -17.45
CA PHE A 33 -11.98 8.88 -16.62
C PHE A 33 -12.93 7.67 -16.74
N LYS A 34 -14.24 7.91 -16.75
CA LYS A 34 -15.28 6.88 -16.88
C LYS A 34 -15.29 6.15 -18.22
N THR A 35 -14.59 6.65 -19.23
CA THR A 35 -14.42 5.94 -20.52
C THR A 35 -13.30 4.89 -20.45
N LEU A 36 -12.43 4.95 -19.44
CA LEU A 36 -11.28 4.06 -19.31
C LEU A 36 -11.70 2.66 -18.86
N LYS A 37 -10.86 1.67 -19.20
CA LYS A 37 -11.01 0.27 -18.78
C LYS A 37 -9.83 -0.15 -17.92
N GLY A 38 -10.12 -0.78 -16.80
CA GLY A 38 -9.10 -1.37 -15.93
C GLY A 38 -8.36 -2.51 -16.62
N LYS A 39 -7.04 -2.56 -16.43
CA LYS A 39 -6.17 -3.68 -16.76
C LYS A 39 -5.35 -4.09 -15.54
N MET A 40 -4.77 -5.28 -15.60
CA MET A 40 -3.76 -5.67 -14.61
C MET A 40 -2.57 -4.71 -14.65
N ASP A 41 -2.04 -4.41 -13.47
CA ASP A 41 -0.92 -3.49 -13.32
C ASP A 41 0.36 -4.07 -13.94
N GLY A 42 1.14 -3.20 -14.58
CA GLY A 42 2.35 -3.57 -15.32
C GLY A 42 2.61 -2.70 -16.53
N ALA A 43 3.89 -2.53 -16.87
CA ALA A 43 4.36 -1.79 -18.03
C ALA A 43 5.62 -2.44 -18.62
N ASN A 44 5.68 -2.56 -19.95
CA ASN A 44 6.85 -3.09 -20.63
C ASN A 44 7.87 -1.96 -20.85
N ARG A 45 8.92 -1.95 -20.01
CA ARG A 45 9.99 -0.95 -20.07
C ARG A 45 10.88 -1.04 -21.31
N ASN A 46 10.74 -2.09 -22.13
CA ASN A 46 11.47 -2.25 -23.38
C ASN A 46 10.63 -1.87 -24.62
N ALA A 47 9.41 -1.36 -24.42
CA ALA A 47 8.48 -1.10 -25.51
C ALA A 47 8.89 0.10 -26.38
N THR A 48 8.75 -0.04 -27.69
CA THR A 48 8.88 1.07 -28.65
C THR A 48 7.53 1.56 -29.16
N THR A 49 6.43 0.90 -28.76
CA THR A 49 5.05 1.24 -29.10
C THR A 49 4.19 1.33 -27.84
N VAL A 50 3.08 2.07 -27.91
CA VAL A 50 2.11 2.14 -26.81
C VAL A 50 1.48 0.77 -26.54
N GLU A 51 1.18 0.01 -27.60
CA GLU A 51 0.55 -1.30 -27.47
C GLU A 51 1.46 -2.28 -26.70
N ASP A 52 2.75 -2.28 -27.01
CA ASP A 52 3.71 -3.12 -26.29
C ASP A 52 3.95 -2.63 -24.88
N TYR A 53 3.92 -1.32 -24.64
CA TYR A 53 4.08 -0.74 -23.31
C TYR A 53 3.02 -1.25 -22.34
N LEU A 54 1.79 -1.48 -22.83
CA LEU A 54 0.69 -2.00 -22.01
C LEU A 54 0.81 -3.50 -21.69
N LYS A 55 1.65 -4.26 -22.42
CA LYS A 55 1.89 -5.71 -22.25
C LYS A 55 3.01 -5.98 -21.23
N GLY A 56 2.88 -5.43 -20.03
CA GLY A 56 3.92 -5.45 -19.00
C GLY A 56 3.55 -6.13 -17.69
N THR A 57 2.42 -6.83 -17.64
CA THR A 57 1.99 -7.55 -16.43
C THR A 57 3.01 -8.64 -16.09
N PRO A 58 3.51 -8.73 -14.85
CA PRO A 58 4.41 -9.81 -14.43
C PRO A 58 3.77 -11.19 -14.65
N GLY A 59 4.52 -12.15 -15.20
CA GLY A 59 3.97 -13.45 -15.63
C GLY A 59 3.40 -14.32 -14.51
N TRP A 60 3.77 -14.07 -13.25
CA TRP A 60 3.19 -14.72 -12.07
C TRP A 60 1.83 -14.12 -11.65
N ARG A 61 1.37 -13.05 -12.32
CA ARG A 61 0.00 -12.51 -12.18
C ARG A 61 -0.86 -12.93 -13.36
N THR A 62 -2.15 -13.16 -13.10
CA THR A 62 -3.11 -13.53 -14.14
C THR A 62 -3.64 -12.32 -14.90
N GLU A 63 -3.72 -12.41 -16.23
CA GLU A 63 -4.40 -11.43 -17.09
C GLU A 63 -5.83 -11.85 -17.48
N ALA A 64 -6.37 -12.93 -16.89
CA ALA A 64 -7.66 -13.51 -17.27
C ALA A 64 -8.84 -12.50 -17.20
N TYR A 65 -8.70 -11.44 -16.40
CA TYR A 65 -9.71 -10.40 -16.18
C TYR A 65 -9.34 -9.03 -16.76
N THR A 66 -8.22 -8.93 -17.50
CA THR A 66 -7.76 -7.67 -18.11
C THR A 66 -8.78 -7.14 -19.13
N GLY A 67 -8.97 -5.82 -19.16
CA GLY A 67 -9.79 -5.12 -20.17
C GLY A 67 -11.30 -5.14 -19.90
N ARG A 68 -11.73 -5.72 -18.78
CA ARG A 68 -13.15 -5.77 -18.35
C ARG A 68 -13.45 -4.97 -17.09
N GLY A 69 -12.43 -4.39 -16.46
CA GLY A 69 -12.61 -3.60 -15.23
C GLY A 69 -13.34 -2.29 -15.51
N THR A 70 -14.44 -2.05 -14.81
CA THR A 70 -15.12 -0.75 -14.77
C THR A 70 -14.48 0.11 -13.68
N VAL A 71 -14.03 1.31 -14.04
CA VAL A 71 -13.50 2.26 -13.06
C VAL A 71 -14.63 2.96 -12.31
N LEU A 72 -14.47 3.12 -11.00
CA LEU A 72 -15.47 3.72 -10.11
C LEU A 72 -15.01 5.10 -9.60
N SER A 73 -15.97 5.99 -9.32
CA SER A 73 -15.68 7.14 -8.46
C SER A 73 -15.59 6.65 -7.00
N HIS A 74 -15.10 7.51 -6.11
CA HIS A 74 -15.07 7.16 -4.69
C HIS A 74 -16.48 6.88 -4.15
N ALA A 75 -17.44 7.79 -4.37
CA ALA A 75 -18.85 7.61 -4.02
C ALA A 75 -19.49 6.31 -4.57
N GLU A 76 -19.22 5.94 -5.83
CA GLU A 76 -19.75 4.68 -6.39
C GLU A 76 -19.11 3.45 -5.74
N SER A 77 -17.82 3.51 -5.40
CA SER A 77 -17.16 2.43 -4.65
C SER A 77 -17.78 2.26 -3.26
N ILE A 78 -18.20 3.37 -2.63
CA ILE A 78 -18.89 3.33 -1.33
C ILE A 78 -20.21 2.57 -1.45
N GLU A 79 -21.02 2.86 -2.47
CA GLU A 79 -22.29 2.17 -2.69
C GLU A 79 -22.11 0.68 -3.01
N LEU A 80 -21.09 0.32 -3.81
CA LEU A 80 -20.76 -1.08 -4.06
C LEU A 80 -20.40 -1.82 -2.76
N PHE A 81 -19.52 -1.24 -1.95
CA PHE A 81 -19.08 -1.89 -0.71
C PHE A 81 -20.19 -1.95 0.35
N LYS A 82 -21.14 -0.99 0.36
CA LYS A 82 -22.37 -1.08 1.15
C LYS A 82 -23.19 -2.31 0.76
N GLN A 83 -23.37 -2.56 -0.54
CA GLN A 83 -24.09 -3.75 -1.03
C GLN A 83 -23.39 -5.05 -0.64
N LEU A 84 -22.06 -5.06 -0.66
CA LEU A 84 -21.23 -6.22 -0.26
C LEU A 84 -21.15 -6.42 1.26
N GLY A 85 -21.60 -5.45 2.07
CA GLY A 85 -21.62 -5.55 3.52
C GLY A 85 -20.24 -5.48 4.19
N VAL A 86 -19.24 -4.92 3.51
CA VAL A 86 -17.85 -4.84 4.00
C VAL A 86 -17.53 -3.51 4.69
N LYS A 87 -16.37 -3.45 5.36
CA LYS A 87 -15.78 -2.20 5.87
C LYS A 87 -14.98 -1.50 4.78
N PHE A 88 -14.51 -0.28 5.05
CA PHE A 88 -13.83 0.57 4.07
C PHE A 88 -12.43 0.94 4.56
N THR A 89 -11.44 0.94 3.65
CA THR A 89 -10.05 1.33 3.91
C THR A 89 -9.55 2.34 2.86
N PRO A 90 -10.18 3.52 2.70
CA PRO A 90 -9.82 4.48 1.66
C PRO A 90 -8.47 5.13 1.94
N GLU A 91 -7.59 5.16 0.94
CA GLU A 91 -6.32 5.88 1.02
C GLU A 91 -6.40 7.23 0.31
N LEU A 92 -6.09 8.31 1.03
CA LEU A 92 -5.87 9.62 0.44
C LEU A 92 -4.45 9.65 -0.13
N LYS A 93 -4.34 9.58 -1.46
CA LYS A 93 -3.05 9.60 -2.16
C LYS A 93 -2.46 11.01 -2.17
N THR A 94 -1.14 11.12 -2.13
CA THR A 94 -0.46 12.41 -2.33
C THR A 94 -0.81 13.00 -3.71
N PRO A 95 -1.32 14.24 -3.78
CA PRO A 95 -1.62 14.87 -5.06
C PRO A 95 -0.38 15.00 -5.95
N SER A 96 -0.52 14.69 -7.24
CA SER A 96 0.53 14.94 -8.25
C SER A 96 0.51 16.36 -8.81
N VAL A 97 -0.22 17.26 -8.15
CA VAL A 97 -0.40 18.67 -8.50
C VAL A 97 -0.04 19.53 -7.29
N ARG A 98 0.33 20.80 -7.55
CA ARG A 98 0.55 21.75 -6.46
C ARG A 98 -0.78 22.08 -5.80
N MET A 99 -0.81 21.97 -4.47
CA MET A 99 -1.92 22.47 -3.64
C MET A 99 -1.65 23.93 -3.19
N PRO A 100 -2.67 24.80 -3.10
CA PRO A 100 -4.06 24.54 -3.49
C PRO A 100 -4.21 24.35 -5.01
N TYR A 101 -4.98 23.34 -5.40
CA TYR A 101 -5.23 23.01 -6.79
C TYR A 101 -6.19 24.02 -7.40
N GLN A 102 -5.86 24.53 -8.58
CA GLN A 102 -6.61 25.57 -9.30
C GLN A 102 -6.85 26.88 -8.52
N GLY A 103 -6.10 27.10 -7.43
CA GLY A 103 -6.05 28.37 -6.70
C GLY A 103 -6.71 28.34 -5.32
N ASP A 104 -7.75 27.53 -5.10
CA ASP A 104 -8.55 27.53 -3.88
C ASP A 104 -8.76 26.14 -3.25
N TYR A 105 -8.64 25.05 -4.01
CA TYR A 105 -8.83 23.71 -3.46
C TYR A 105 -7.62 23.23 -2.66
N THR A 106 -7.67 23.38 -1.33
CA THR A 106 -6.54 23.11 -0.43
C THR A 106 -6.32 21.61 -0.18
N GLN A 107 -5.17 21.26 0.40
CA GLN A 107 -4.92 19.88 0.87
C GLN A 107 -5.96 19.43 1.89
N GLN A 108 -6.43 20.36 2.75
CA GLN A 108 -7.45 20.06 3.75
C GLN A 108 -8.83 19.86 3.11
N ASP A 109 -9.18 20.62 2.08
CA ASP A 109 -10.40 20.38 1.31
C ASP A 109 -10.37 18.98 0.67
N TYR A 110 -9.22 18.58 0.13
CA TYR A 110 -9.02 17.23 -0.43
C TYR A 110 -9.16 16.13 0.61
N ALA A 111 -8.53 16.30 1.77
CA ALA A 111 -8.64 15.36 2.88
C ALA A 111 -10.09 15.28 3.43
N GLN A 112 -10.79 16.41 3.51
CA GLN A 112 -12.16 16.46 4.03
C GLN A 112 -13.17 15.87 3.04
N GLN A 113 -13.00 16.14 1.74
CA GLN A 113 -13.89 15.63 0.69
C GLN A 113 -14.03 14.10 0.76
N MET A 114 -12.93 13.37 0.97
CA MET A 114 -12.96 11.91 1.10
C MET A 114 -13.88 11.44 2.24
N LEU A 115 -13.87 12.12 3.40
CA LEU A 115 -14.74 11.76 4.53
C LEU A 115 -16.19 12.22 4.32
N ASP A 116 -16.38 13.35 3.64
CA ASP A 116 -17.71 13.90 3.34
C ASP A 116 -18.53 12.95 2.48
N GLU A 117 -17.92 12.22 1.54
CA GLU A 117 -18.61 11.21 0.73
C GLU A 117 -19.14 10.05 1.58
N TYR A 118 -18.41 9.60 2.60
CA TYR A 118 -18.91 8.60 3.55
C TYR A 118 -20.08 9.13 4.37
N ARG A 119 -20.00 10.39 4.81
CA ARG A 119 -21.07 11.05 5.56
C ARG A 119 -22.33 11.16 4.72
N ALA A 120 -22.20 11.61 3.47
CA ALA A 120 -23.30 11.71 2.51
C ALA A 120 -23.95 10.35 2.23
N ALA A 121 -23.15 9.28 2.15
CA ALA A 121 -23.64 7.92 1.95
C ALA A 121 -24.24 7.26 3.21
N GLY A 122 -24.24 7.95 4.35
CA GLY A 122 -24.75 7.44 5.63
C GLY A 122 -23.89 6.32 6.23
N VAL A 123 -22.60 6.25 5.90
CA VAL A 123 -21.68 5.25 6.45
C VAL A 123 -21.24 5.66 7.85
N ALA A 124 -21.42 4.77 8.81
CA ALA A 124 -20.96 5.00 10.18
C ALA A 124 -19.42 5.11 10.23
N PRO A 125 -18.85 6.12 10.92
CA PRO A 125 -17.40 6.33 10.98
C PRO A 125 -16.59 5.11 11.42
N GLY A 126 -17.12 4.32 12.37
CA GLY A 126 -16.49 3.07 12.84
C GLY A 126 -16.37 1.95 11.78
N LYS A 127 -16.91 2.14 10.56
CA LYS A 127 -16.70 1.23 9.43
C LYS A 127 -15.56 1.66 8.50
N VAL A 128 -14.98 2.84 8.72
CA VAL A 128 -14.00 3.45 7.80
C VAL A 128 -12.65 3.56 8.48
N PHE A 129 -11.62 2.98 7.86
CA PHE A 129 -10.22 3.12 8.23
C PHE A 129 -9.55 4.01 7.20
N ALA A 130 -9.77 5.33 7.32
CA ALA A 130 -9.19 6.31 6.42
C ALA A 130 -7.67 6.33 6.60
N GLN A 131 -6.91 6.25 5.51
CA GLN A 131 -5.46 6.12 5.56
C GLN A 131 -4.75 7.16 4.70
N SER A 132 -3.58 7.61 5.13
CA SER A 132 -2.71 8.51 4.37
C SER A 132 -1.26 8.29 4.79
N PHE A 133 -0.33 8.45 3.85
CA PHE A 133 1.11 8.54 4.13
C PHE A 133 1.49 9.90 4.73
N ASN A 134 0.69 10.93 4.45
CA ASN A 134 0.92 12.27 4.96
C ASN A 134 0.31 12.40 6.36
N LEU A 135 1.18 12.48 7.38
CA LEU A 135 0.77 12.58 8.78
C LEU A 135 -0.11 13.81 9.05
N ALA A 136 0.07 14.91 8.31
CA ALA A 136 -0.77 16.09 8.47
C ALA A 136 -2.24 15.85 8.08
N ASP A 137 -2.54 14.91 7.17
CA ASP A 137 -3.92 14.54 6.86
C ASP A 137 -4.56 13.78 8.03
N ILE A 138 -3.77 12.92 8.70
CA ILE A 138 -4.21 12.18 9.89
C ILE A 138 -4.49 13.15 11.04
N GLN A 139 -3.56 14.07 11.31
CA GLN A 139 -3.72 15.11 12.33
C GLN A 139 -4.93 16.01 12.03
N TYR A 140 -5.15 16.36 10.76
CA TYR A 140 -6.33 17.09 10.33
C TYR A 140 -7.61 16.31 10.63
N TRP A 141 -7.74 15.05 10.23
CA TRP A 141 -8.93 14.24 10.51
C TRP A 141 -9.19 14.05 12.01
N LEU A 142 -8.14 13.87 12.81
CA LEU A 142 -8.26 13.78 14.27
C LEU A 142 -8.88 15.04 14.89
N GLN A 143 -8.63 16.22 14.31
CA GLN A 143 -9.15 17.50 14.79
C GLN A 143 -10.50 17.87 14.17
N ALA A 144 -10.61 17.78 12.84
CA ALA A 144 -11.74 18.25 12.06
C ALA A 144 -12.92 17.25 12.05
N ASP A 145 -12.63 15.94 12.08
CA ASP A 145 -13.65 14.90 12.15
C ASP A 145 -13.26 13.77 13.13
N PRO A 146 -13.32 14.02 14.46
CA PRO A 146 -12.86 13.07 15.45
C PRO A 146 -13.59 11.71 15.43
N ALA A 147 -14.79 11.63 14.83
CA ALA A 147 -15.52 10.38 14.72
C ALA A 147 -14.86 9.44 13.70
N PHE A 148 -14.43 9.97 12.55
CA PHE A 148 -13.62 9.22 11.58
C PHE A 148 -12.15 9.13 12.02
N GLY A 149 -11.60 10.19 12.62
CA GLY A 149 -10.22 10.28 13.07
C GLY A 149 -9.81 9.18 14.05
N LYS A 150 -10.74 8.66 14.88
CA LYS A 150 -10.48 7.51 15.78
C LYS A 150 -10.01 6.24 15.08
N GLN A 151 -10.34 6.07 13.80
CA GLN A 151 -9.89 4.94 12.98
C GLN A 151 -8.93 5.38 11.87
N ALA A 152 -8.41 6.62 11.91
CA ALA A 152 -7.42 7.06 10.95
C ALA A 152 -6.14 6.22 11.10
N VAL A 153 -5.59 5.82 9.95
CA VAL A 153 -4.42 4.95 9.84
C VAL A 153 -3.30 5.73 9.19
N TRP A 154 -2.22 5.95 9.92
CA TRP A 154 -1.03 6.55 9.31
C TRP A 154 -0.22 5.47 8.59
N LEU A 155 -0.14 5.56 7.28
CA LEU A 155 0.74 4.69 6.48
C LEU A 155 2.18 5.14 6.71
N ASP A 156 2.98 4.30 7.35
CA ASP A 156 4.36 4.66 7.71
C ASP A 156 5.28 4.43 6.51
N GLY A 157 5.48 5.50 5.74
CA GLY A 157 6.35 5.57 4.58
C GLY A 157 7.74 6.11 4.87
N ARG A 158 8.15 6.20 6.15
CA ARG A 158 9.43 6.82 6.51
C ARG A 158 10.65 6.10 5.93
N TYR A 159 10.50 4.87 5.44
CA TYR A 159 11.56 4.16 4.71
C TYR A 159 12.05 4.90 3.45
N ASP A 160 11.29 5.86 2.92
CA ASP A 160 11.72 6.73 1.81
C ASP A 160 12.67 7.86 2.28
N ASP A 161 12.73 8.14 3.59
CA ASP A 161 13.69 9.07 4.18
C ASP A 161 15.03 8.35 4.45
N PRO A 162 16.15 8.78 3.83
CA PRO A 162 17.44 8.15 4.02
C PRO A 162 17.99 8.24 5.45
N THR A 163 17.42 9.10 6.30
CA THR A 163 17.79 9.23 7.71
C THR A 163 17.03 8.28 8.62
N PHE A 164 15.96 7.66 8.13
CA PHE A 164 15.15 6.72 8.89
C PHE A 164 15.71 5.29 8.83
N ASP A 165 15.87 4.68 10.00
CA ASP A 165 16.21 3.27 10.14
C ASP A 165 15.23 2.60 11.12
N HIS A 166 14.38 1.72 10.59
CA HIS A 166 13.41 0.96 11.39
C HIS A 166 14.04 0.06 12.47
N THR A 167 15.35 -0.19 12.44
CA THR A 167 16.06 -0.94 13.48
C THR A 167 16.65 -0.05 14.58
N ASN A 168 16.67 1.27 14.37
CA ASN A 168 17.26 2.25 15.28
C ASN A 168 16.22 3.31 15.73
N PRO A 169 15.60 3.14 16.92
CA PRO A 169 14.62 4.07 17.46
C PRO A 169 15.05 5.53 17.54
N ALA A 170 16.35 5.82 17.64
CA ALA A 170 16.85 7.19 17.72
C ALA A 170 16.67 7.98 16.41
N THR A 171 16.42 7.29 15.29
CA THR A 171 16.17 7.90 13.97
C THR A 171 14.69 8.19 13.72
N TRP A 172 13.79 7.71 14.57
CA TRP A 172 12.36 7.79 14.32
C TRP A 172 11.83 9.17 14.71
N SER A 173 11.45 9.94 13.70
CA SER A 173 10.74 11.20 13.88
C SER A 173 9.45 11.19 13.05
N PRO A 174 8.27 11.43 13.65
CA PRO A 174 8.02 11.40 15.09
C PRO A 174 8.28 10.02 15.71
N THR A 175 8.60 9.98 17.00
CA THR A 175 8.69 8.73 17.77
C THR A 175 7.31 8.08 17.94
N MET A 176 7.28 6.79 18.32
CA MET A 176 6.01 6.12 18.60
C MET A 176 5.21 6.79 19.73
N GLY A 177 5.92 7.33 20.74
CA GLY A 177 5.29 8.05 21.84
C GLY A 177 4.68 9.38 21.39
N GLU A 178 5.36 10.13 20.52
CA GLU A 178 4.84 11.37 19.95
C GLU A 178 3.60 11.11 19.07
N LEU A 179 3.60 10.05 18.26
CA LEU A 179 2.41 9.65 17.49
C LEU A 179 1.19 9.42 18.39
N VAL A 180 1.37 8.67 19.47
CA VAL A 180 0.30 8.40 20.44
C VAL A 180 -0.14 9.68 21.16
N ALA A 181 0.80 10.54 21.54
CA ALA A 181 0.51 11.82 22.17
C ALA A 181 -0.29 12.76 21.24
N ASP A 182 -0.04 12.69 19.93
CA ASP A 182 -0.78 13.40 18.88
C ASP A 182 -2.14 12.76 18.55
N GLY A 183 -2.50 11.66 19.22
CA GLY A 183 -3.79 10.97 19.08
C GLY A 183 -3.84 9.93 17.96
N VAL A 184 -2.72 9.64 17.29
CA VAL A 184 -2.64 8.54 16.32
C VAL A 184 -2.79 7.21 17.05
N GLN A 185 -3.74 6.38 16.61
CA GLN A 185 -4.03 5.09 17.23
C GLN A 185 -3.60 3.89 16.39
N ILE A 186 -3.48 4.06 15.08
CA ILE A 186 -3.23 2.99 14.12
C ILE A 186 -2.12 3.42 13.17
N ILE A 187 -1.08 2.60 13.07
CA ILE A 187 -0.02 2.74 12.07
C ILE A 187 -0.10 1.59 11.06
N ALA A 188 0.39 1.87 9.85
CA ALA A 188 0.48 0.89 8.79
C ALA A 188 1.85 0.92 8.08
N PRO A 189 2.90 0.31 8.67
CA PRO A 189 4.18 0.12 8.00
C PRO A 189 4.13 -1.07 7.01
N PRO A 190 5.06 -1.13 6.04
CA PRO A 190 5.24 -2.33 5.23
C PRO A 190 5.69 -3.52 6.09
N MET A 191 5.32 -4.74 5.68
CA MET A 191 5.51 -5.96 6.50
C MET A 191 6.97 -6.24 6.86
N TRP A 192 7.92 -5.91 5.98
CA TRP A 192 9.33 -6.13 6.26
C TRP A 192 9.83 -5.28 7.43
N MET A 193 9.24 -4.12 7.69
CA MET A 193 9.61 -3.30 8.87
C MET A 193 9.17 -3.95 10.17
N LEU A 194 8.20 -4.88 10.15
CA LEU A 194 7.69 -5.57 11.34
C LEU A 194 8.40 -6.89 11.64
N LEU A 195 9.23 -7.37 10.72
CA LEU A 195 9.85 -8.69 10.77
C LEU A 195 11.36 -8.57 10.74
N ALA A 196 12.03 -9.44 11.47
CA ALA A 196 13.48 -9.59 11.51
C ALA A 196 13.86 -11.07 11.55
N LEU A 197 15.15 -11.35 11.40
CA LEU A 197 15.72 -12.66 11.67
C LEU A 197 16.51 -12.61 12.99
N ASP A 198 16.35 -13.64 13.80
CA ASP A 198 17.23 -13.88 14.94
C ASP A 198 18.58 -14.50 14.50
N THR A 199 19.44 -14.83 15.46
CA THR A 199 20.76 -15.44 15.18
C THR A 199 20.68 -16.82 14.54
N ASP A 200 19.54 -17.50 14.66
CA ASP A 200 19.29 -18.84 14.11
C ASP A 200 18.50 -18.79 12.79
N ASN A 201 18.23 -17.58 12.27
CA ASN A 201 17.37 -17.29 11.11
C ASN A 201 15.90 -17.63 11.29
N ASN A 202 15.38 -17.66 12.52
CA ASN A 202 13.94 -17.69 12.72
C ASN A 202 13.34 -16.30 12.48
N ILE A 203 12.14 -16.26 11.91
CA ILE A 203 11.39 -15.03 11.74
C ILE A 203 10.85 -14.59 13.11
N VAL A 204 11.15 -13.35 13.50
CA VAL A 204 10.76 -12.77 14.79
C VAL A 204 10.24 -11.33 14.62
N PRO A 205 9.48 -10.79 15.59
CA PRO A 205 9.10 -9.37 15.58
C PRO A 205 10.32 -8.46 15.60
N SER A 206 10.35 -7.47 14.71
CA SER A 206 11.41 -6.46 14.68
C SER A 206 11.38 -5.53 15.90
N VAL A 207 12.46 -4.77 16.10
CA VAL A 207 12.52 -3.69 17.11
C VAL A 207 11.41 -2.66 16.91
N TYR A 208 11.10 -2.33 15.64
CA TYR A 208 9.99 -1.45 15.29
C TYR A 208 8.65 -2.01 15.77
N ALA A 209 8.36 -3.30 15.48
CA ALA A 209 7.11 -3.95 15.88
C ALA A 209 6.95 -3.96 17.41
N GLN A 210 8.03 -4.28 18.13
CA GLN A 210 8.05 -4.30 19.59
C GLN A 210 7.78 -2.90 20.17
N ALA A 211 8.42 -1.87 19.63
CA ALA A 211 8.26 -0.49 20.09
C ALA A 211 6.85 0.06 19.80
N ALA A 212 6.29 -0.19 18.61
CA ALA A 212 4.93 0.22 18.27
C ALA A 212 3.90 -0.40 19.23
N ARG A 213 4.03 -1.70 19.51
CA ARG A 213 3.17 -2.39 20.50
C ARG A 213 3.35 -1.83 21.91
N ALA A 214 4.58 -1.59 22.35
CA ALA A 214 4.86 -1.03 23.66
C ALA A 214 4.27 0.37 23.86
N ALA A 215 4.21 1.17 22.78
CA ALA A 215 3.54 2.47 22.77
C ALA A 215 2.00 2.37 22.77
N GLY A 216 1.43 1.19 22.52
CA GLY A 216 -0.02 0.98 22.45
C GLY A 216 -0.64 1.27 21.07
N LEU A 217 0.18 1.39 20.02
CA LEU A 217 -0.30 1.55 18.65
C LEU A 217 -0.89 0.23 18.13
N LYS A 218 -2.05 0.31 17.48
CA LYS A 218 -2.57 -0.80 16.68
C LYS A 218 -1.83 -0.83 15.35
N ILE A 219 -1.62 -2.03 14.82
CA ILE A 219 -0.80 -2.23 13.62
C ILE A 219 -1.68 -2.88 12.54
N ILE A 220 -1.77 -2.21 11.39
CA ILE A 220 -2.14 -2.84 10.11
C ILE A 220 -0.86 -2.96 9.30
N THR A 221 -0.71 -3.91 8.37
CA THR A 221 0.51 -3.96 7.54
C THR A 221 0.21 -4.30 6.08
N TRP A 222 1.18 -4.10 5.19
CA TRP A 222 1.02 -4.23 3.74
C TRP A 222 2.35 -4.62 3.07
N THR A 223 2.41 -5.26 1.90
CA THR A 223 1.36 -6.04 1.20
C THR A 223 1.89 -7.47 1.03
N PHE A 224 1.10 -8.46 1.42
CA PHE A 224 1.61 -9.80 1.68
C PHE A 224 2.05 -10.60 0.42
N GLU A 225 1.25 -10.60 -0.65
CA GLU A 225 1.49 -11.38 -1.88
C GLU A 225 2.00 -10.52 -3.05
N ARG A 226 2.65 -9.40 -2.77
CA ARG A 226 3.21 -8.53 -3.83
C ARG A 226 4.62 -8.94 -4.29
N SER A 227 4.98 -10.20 -4.13
CA SER A 227 6.26 -10.78 -4.58
C SER A 227 6.04 -12.12 -5.27
N ASP A 228 6.87 -12.42 -6.25
CA ASP A 228 7.03 -13.79 -6.73
C ASP A 228 7.87 -14.57 -5.72
N LEU A 229 7.32 -15.65 -5.18
CA LEU A 229 7.97 -16.49 -4.17
C LEU A 229 8.17 -17.94 -4.65
N THR A 230 7.95 -18.21 -5.93
CA THR A 230 8.07 -19.56 -6.52
C THR A 230 9.45 -20.18 -6.27
N ASP A 231 10.51 -19.36 -6.34
CA ASP A 231 11.90 -19.75 -6.05
C ASP A 231 12.42 -19.07 -4.75
N GLY A 232 11.53 -18.88 -3.77
CA GLY A 232 11.80 -18.14 -2.54
C GLY A 232 11.77 -16.62 -2.73
N ALA A 233 12.17 -15.85 -1.71
CA ALA A 233 12.12 -14.38 -1.75
C ALA A 233 13.25 -13.76 -2.57
N THR A 234 13.48 -14.25 -3.79
CA THR A 234 14.54 -13.78 -4.68
C THR A 234 13.93 -13.23 -5.97
N ASP A 235 14.30 -12.02 -6.36
CA ASP A 235 13.90 -11.41 -7.63
C ASP A 235 14.67 -12.03 -8.81
N LYS A 236 14.25 -11.68 -10.03
CA LYS A 236 14.88 -12.14 -11.28
C LYS A 236 16.37 -11.79 -11.44
N ASN A 237 16.90 -10.90 -10.60
CA ASN A 237 18.30 -10.48 -10.62
C ASN A 237 19.12 -11.15 -9.51
N GLY A 238 18.51 -12.03 -8.70
CA GLY A 238 19.18 -12.69 -7.58
C GLY A 238 19.16 -11.88 -6.27
N ASN A 239 18.44 -10.76 -6.20
CA ASN A 239 18.33 -9.95 -4.99
C ASN A 239 17.12 -10.39 -4.16
N THR A 240 17.12 -10.14 -2.86
CA THR A 240 15.91 -10.36 -2.06
C THR A 240 14.78 -9.43 -2.51
N THR A 241 13.55 -9.96 -2.58
CA THR A 241 12.37 -9.14 -2.92
C THR A 241 12.10 -8.08 -1.85
N TRP A 242 11.64 -6.90 -2.27
CA TRP A 242 11.46 -5.75 -1.37
C TRP A 242 10.51 -6.04 -0.19
N TYR A 243 9.41 -6.75 -0.42
CA TYR A 243 8.43 -7.06 0.62
C TYR A 243 8.95 -8.04 1.68
N TYR A 244 9.99 -8.81 1.37
CA TYR A 244 10.60 -9.79 2.26
C TYR A 244 12.06 -9.44 2.60
N GLN A 245 12.49 -8.19 2.36
CA GLN A 245 13.90 -7.80 2.39
C GLN A 245 14.61 -8.05 3.73
N THR A 246 13.90 -8.01 4.86
CA THR A 246 14.46 -8.27 6.20
C THR A 246 14.50 -9.75 6.57
N ILE A 247 13.79 -10.60 5.83
CA ILE A 247 13.62 -12.03 6.14
C ILE A 247 13.87 -12.96 4.97
N GLY A 248 14.39 -12.46 3.84
CA GLY A 248 14.55 -13.25 2.62
C GLY A 248 15.42 -14.49 2.80
N ALA A 249 16.35 -14.47 3.75
CA ALA A 249 17.14 -15.64 4.10
C ALA A 249 16.30 -16.80 4.68
N ALA A 250 15.13 -16.54 5.27
CA ALA A 250 14.22 -17.55 5.80
C ALA A 250 13.11 -17.97 4.81
N VAL A 251 12.93 -17.26 3.70
CA VAL A 251 11.88 -17.54 2.71
C VAL A 251 12.47 -18.24 1.48
N LYS A 252 12.34 -19.56 1.42
CA LYS A 252 12.93 -20.43 0.39
C LYS A 252 11.91 -21.00 -0.58
N LYS A 253 10.64 -20.99 -0.20
CA LYS A 253 9.50 -21.43 -1.01
C LYS A 253 8.28 -20.58 -0.65
N ASP A 254 7.28 -20.58 -1.53
CA ASP A 254 6.03 -19.85 -1.35
C ASP A 254 5.37 -20.07 0.02
N SER A 255 5.28 -21.33 0.48
CA SER A 255 4.67 -21.67 1.76
C SER A 255 5.35 -21.05 2.99
N ASP A 256 6.61 -20.62 2.90
CA ASP A 256 7.29 -19.95 4.00
C ASP A 256 6.67 -18.57 4.31
N MET A 257 5.88 -18.01 3.39
CA MET A 257 5.09 -16.80 3.68
C MET A 257 4.18 -16.99 4.90
N TYR A 258 3.65 -18.20 5.13
CA TYR A 258 2.79 -18.46 6.30
C TYR A 258 3.55 -18.37 7.62
N ASN A 259 4.87 -18.61 7.64
CA ASN A 259 5.68 -18.38 8.84
C ASN A 259 5.77 -16.88 9.14
N ALA A 260 5.94 -16.04 8.11
CA ALA A 260 5.89 -14.59 8.26
C ALA A 260 4.51 -14.12 8.73
N LEU A 261 3.43 -14.66 8.15
CA LEU A 261 2.06 -14.35 8.56
C LEU A 261 1.78 -14.77 10.01
N ASP A 262 2.30 -15.90 10.46
CA ASP A 262 2.16 -16.37 11.83
C ASP A 262 2.81 -15.41 12.83
N VAL A 263 4.05 -14.98 12.54
CA VAL A 263 4.74 -13.99 13.37
C VAL A 263 3.99 -12.65 13.37
N LEU A 264 3.53 -12.17 12.21
CA LEU A 264 2.73 -10.95 12.11
C LEU A 264 1.43 -11.05 12.95
N ALA A 265 0.69 -12.14 12.81
CA ALA A 265 -0.61 -12.30 13.45
C ALA A 265 -0.51 -12.59 14.95
N LYS A 266 0.35 -13.54 15.35
CA LYS A 266 0.39 -14.05 16.72
C LYS A 266 1.41 -13.33 17.61
N GLN A 267 2.53 -12.86 17.05
CA GLN A 267 3.62 -12.26 17.84
C GLN A 267 3.66 -10.74 17.74
N VAL A 268 3.47 -10.18 16.55
CA VAL A 268 3.28 -8.74 16.36
C VAL A 268 1.87 -8.32 16.77
N GLY A 269 0.86 -9.18 16.58
CA GLY A 269 -0.51 -8.88 16.97
C GLY A 269 -1.14 -7.80 16.09
N ILE A 270 -0.90 -7.89 14.77
CA ILE A 270 -1.58 -7.01 13.81
C ILE A 270 -3.10 -7.16 13.91
N ILE A 271 -3.83 -6.06 13.69
CA ILE A 271 -5.30 -6.05 13.63
C ILE A 271 -5.84 -6.18 12.20
N GLY A 272 -4.95 -6.20 11.20
CA GLY A 272 -5.27 -6.36 9.79
C GLY A 272 -4.02 -6.38 8.91
N ILE A 273 -4.17 -6.94 7.71
CA ILE A 273 -3.10 -7.00 6.70
C ILE A 273 -3.71 -6.77 5.32
N PHE A 274 -3.03 -5.98 4.49
CA PHE A 274 -3.34 -5.86 3.07
C PHE A 274 -2.72 -7.03 2.32
N SER A 275 -3.57 -7.72 1.58
CA SER A 275 -3.24 -8.92 0.82
C SER A 275 -3.71 -8.73 -0.63
N ASP A 276 -2.81 -8.99 -1.58
CA ASP A 276 -3.14 -8.98 -3.01
C ASP A 276 -3.96 -10.23 -3.38
N TRP A 277 -3.96 -11.24 -2.51
CA TRP A 277 -4.74 -12.47 -2.65
C TRP A 277 -5.46 -12.83 -1.33
N PRO A 278 -6.68 -12.30 -1.11
CA PRO A 278 -7.32 -12.32 0.20
C PRO A 278 -7.59 -13.72 0.76
N ALA A 279 -7.60 -14.76 -0.10
CA ALA A 279 -7.82 -16.12 0.35
C ALA A 279 -6.67 -16.64 1.24
N THR A 280 -5.40 -16.29 0.99
CA THR A 280 -4.26 -16.74 1.81
C THR A 280 -4.45 -16.33 3.28
N VAL A 281 -4.69 -15.03 3.51
CA VAL A 281 -4.85 -14.50 4.87
C VAL A 281 -6.17 -14.95 5.51
N SER A 282 -7.23 -15.15 4.71
CA SER A 282 -8.51 -15.65 5.19
C SER A 282 -8.44 -17.11 5.64
N TYR A 283 -7.77 -17.96 4.86
CA TYR A 283 -7.58 -19.38 5.20
C TYR A 283 -6.72 -19.53 6.45
N TYR A 284 -5.64 -18.74 6.54
CA TYR A 284 -4.81 -18.72 7.73
C TYR A 284 -5.60 -18.29 8.97
N ALA A 285 -6.34 -17.17 8.89
CA ALA A 285 -7.14 -16.68 10.02
C ALA A 285 -8.18 -17.71 10.48
N ASN A 286 -8.85 -18.38 9.53
CA ASN A 286 -9.79 -19.45 9.83
C ASN A 286 -9.11 -20.67 10.49
N CYS A 287 -7.93 -21.08 10.03
CA CYS A 287 -7.20 -22.20 10.63
C CYS A 287 -6.68 -21.90 12.05
N MET A 288 -6.49 -20.62 12.37
CA MET A 288 -5.87 -20.16 13.62
C MET A 288 -6.87 -19.57 14.63
N ASP A 289 -8.17 -19.68 14.35
CA ASP A 289 -9.29 -19.09 15.11
C ASP A 289 -9.06 -17.60 15.44
N LEU A 290 -8.81 -16.80 14.40
CA LEU A 290 -8.60 -15.35 14.48
C LEU A 290 -9.80 -14.53 13.97
#